data_AF-A0A822CS16-F1
#
_entry.id   AF-A0A822CS16-F1
#
_cell.length_a   1.000
_cell.length_b   1.000
_cell.length_c   1.000
_cell.angle_alpha   90.00
_cell.angle_beta   90.00
_cell.angle_gamma   90.00
#
_symmetry.space_group_name_H-M   'P 1'
#
loop_
_entity.id
_entity.type
_entity.pdbx_description
1 polymer ?
#
loop_
_entity_poly.entity_id
_entity_poly.type
_entity_poly.pdbx_seq_one_letter_code
_entity_poly.pdbx_strand_id
1 'polypeptide(L)' 'MLKRGCAVVTVGFPATLLTESRVRFCISAGHTKEMLDHALRAMDEVGHLVSLRYSKQNPHRRWHELNRAEYDKEYLS' A
#
# COMPACT_ATOMS: atom_id res chain seq x y z
N MET A 1 -5.60 -6.70 -5.01
CA MET A 1 -4.20 -7.17 -4.87
C MET A 1 -3.83 -8.26 -5.87
N LEU A 2 -4.47 -9.44 -5.87
CA LEU A 2 -4.09 -10.55 -6.76
C LEU A 2 -4.08 -10.18 -8.26
N LYS A 3 -5.09 -9.43 -8.74
CA LYS A 3 -5.12 -8.91 -10.12
C LYS A 3 -3.94 -8.00 -10.49
N ARG A 4 -3.19 -7.48 -9.50
CA ARG A 4 -2.01 -6.62 -9.67
C ARG A 4 -0.68 -7.37 -9.46
N GLY A 5 -0.73 -8.71 -9.37
CA GLY A 5 0.46 -9.55 -9.18
C GLY A 5 1.01 -9.55 -7.76
N CYS A 6 0.31 -8.99 -6.77
CA CYS A 6 0.74 -8.98 -5.38
C CYS A 6 -0.04 -10.04 -4.57
N ALA A 7 0.66 -11.07 -4.11
CA ALA A 7 0.13 -12.03 -3.15
C ALA A 7 0.13 -11.42 -1.75
N VAL A 8 -1.01 -11.49 -1.06
CA VAL A 8 -1.19 -10.93 0.28
C VAL A 8 -2.05 -11.86 1.13
N VAL A 9 -1.87 -11.80 2.45
CA VAL A 9 -2.70 -12.56 3.39
C VAL A 9 -3.73 -11.63 4.02
N THR A 10 -5.01 -11.87 3.74
CA THR A 10 -6.10 -11.23 4.46
C THR A 10 -6.38 -12.01 5.74
N VAL A 11 -6.55 -11.30 6.86
CA VAL A 11 -6.84 -11.88 8.16
C VAL A 11 -8.19 -11.33 8.64
N GLY A 12 -9.07 -12.24 9.05
CA GLY A 12 -10.37 -11.94 9.63
C GLY A 12 -10.71 -12.91 10.76
N PHE A 13 -11.96 -12.87 11.24
CA PHE A 13 -12.47 -13.81 12.23
C PHE A 13 -12.23 -15.27 11.81
N PRO A 14 -11.73 -16.17 12.69
CA PRO A 14 -11.53 -16.02 14.14
C PRO A 14 -10.18 -15.44 14.59
N ALA A 15 -9.26 -15.16 13.65
CA ALA A 15 -7.91 -14.69 14.00
C ALA A 15 -7.87 -13.22 14.45
N THR A 16 -8.92 -12.44 14.14
CA THR A 16 -9.11 -11.05 14.58
C THR A 16 -10.59 -10.81 14.90
N LEU A 17 -10.91 -9.75 15.64
CA LEU A 17 -12.30 -9.32 15.81
C LEU A 17 -12.92 -8.99 14.44
N LEU A 18 -14.25 -9.09 14.36
CA LEU A 18 -15.00 -8.85 13.12
C LEU A 18 -14.75 -7.45 12.53
N THR A 19 -14.55 -6.46 13.39
CA THR A 19 -14.28 -5.06 13.02
C THR A 19 -12.80 -4.76 12.73
N GLU A 20 -11.90 -5.70 13.01
CA GLU A 20 -10.44 -5.50 12.94
C GLU A 20 -9.78 -6.34 11.84
N SER A 21 -10.54 -6.65 10.79
CA SER A 21 -9.98 -7.31 9.60
C SER A 21 -8.86 -6.46 9.00
N ARG A 22 -7.76 -7.12 8.61
CA ARG A 22 -6.58 -6.44 8.06
C ARG A 22 -5.86 -7.32 7.06
N VAL A 23 -4.97 -6.71 6.29
CA VAL A 23 -4.05 -7.43 5.40
C VAL A 23 -2.66 -7.43 6.03
N ARG A 24 -1.99 -8.60 6.05
CA ARG A 24 -0.60 -8.75 6.51
C ARG A 24 0.32 -8.89 5.30
N PHE A 25 1.27 -7.96 5.19
CA PHE A 25 2.36 -8.03 4.23
C PHE A 25 3.57 -8.69 4.89
N CYS A 26 4.04 -9.78 4.28
CA CYS A 26 5.23 -10.49 4.75
C CYS A 26 6.40 -10.09 3.86
N ILE A 27 7.36 -9.37 4.42
CA ILE A 27 8.54 -8.87 3.70
C ILE A 27 9.75 -9.71 4.12
N SER A 28 10.68 -9.91 3.21
CA SER A 28 11.95 -10.61 3.41
C SER A 28 13.06 -9.92 2.64
N ALA A 29 14.32 -10.25 2.94
CA ALA A 29 15.51 -9.72 2.24
C ALA A 29 15.56 -10.07 0.74
N GLY A 30 14.73 -11.01 0.27
CA GLY A 30 14.65 -11.36 -1.16
C GLY A 30 13.81 -10.40 -2.01
N HIS A 31 13.12 -9.42 -1.41
CA HIS A 31 12.35 -8.44 -2.17
C HIS A 31 13.28 -7.36 -2.72
N THR A 32 13.24 -7.13 -4.03
CA THR A 32 13.95 -6.01 -4.64
C THR A 32 13.21 -4.70 -4.38
N LYS A 33 13.90 -3.57 -4.56
CA LYS A 33 13.30 -2.25 -4.43
C LYS A 33 12.10 -2.09 -5.38
N GLU A 34 12.25 -2.53 -6.61
CA GLU A 34 11.24 -2.40 -7.67
C GLU A 34 9.96 -3.19 -7.31
N MET A 35 10.12 -4.36 -6.68
CA MET A 35 8.97 -5.14 -6.18
C MET A 35 8.23 -4.39 -5.08
N LEU A 36 8.96 -3.75 -4.16
CA LEU A 36 8.37 -2.98 -3.07
C LEU A 36 7.67 -1.72 -3.61
N ASP A 37 8.29 -1.00 -4.54
CA ASP A 37 7.71 0.19 -5.17
C ASP A 37 6.42 -0.17 -5.94
N HIS A 38 6.41 -1.30 -6.66
CA HIS A 38 5.20 -1.83 -7.31
C HIS A 38 4.12 -2.20 -6.29
N ALA A 39 4.48 -2.86 -5.19
CA ALA A 39 3.53 -3.20 -4.14
C ALA A 39 2.90 -1.96 -3.52
N LEU A 40 3.69 -0.89 -3.28
CA LEU A 40 3.19 0.39 -2.79
C LEU A 40 2.20 1.04 -3.76
N ARG A 41 2.49 1.06 -5.08
CA ARG A 41 1.55 1.51 -6.12
C ARG A 41 0.22 0.77 -6.06
N ALA A 42 0.30 -0.55 -6.05
CA ALA A 42 -0.88 -1.41 -6.02
C ALA A 42 -1.72 -1.21 -4.75
N MET A 43 -1.08 -0.99 -3.60
CA MET A 43 -1.76 -0.69 -2.34
C MET A 43 -2.47 0.66 -2.36
N ASP A 44 -1.85 1.71 -2.93
CA ASP A 44 -2.46 3.03 -2.98
C ASP A 44 -3.72 3.03 -3.86
N GLU A 45 -3.62 2.42 -5.05
CA GLU A 45 -4.73 2.30 -5.98
C GLU A 45 -5.88 1.49 -5.36
N VAL A 46 -5.60 0.32 -4.78
CA VAL A 46 -6.64 -0.52 -4.15
C VAL A 46 -7.22 0.20 -2.93
N GLY A 47 -6.39 0.80 -2.08
CA GLY A 47 -6.84 1.51 -0.89
C GLY A 47 -7.77 2.68 -1.22
N HIS A 48 -7.53 3.36 -2.34
CA HIS A 48 -8.45 4.37 -2.88
C HIS A 48 -9.78 3.76 -3.34
N LEU A 49 -9.73 2.69 -4.16
CA LEU A 49 -10.93 2.02 -4.68
C LEU A 49 -11.85 1.48 -3.58
N VAL A 50 -11.29 0.92 -2.52
CA VAL A 50 -12.07 0.37 -1.40
C VAL A 50 -12.27 1.36 -0.25
N SER A 51 -11.93 2.63 -0.45
CA SER A 51 -12.09 3.71 0.53
C SER A 51 -11.44 3.44 1.90
N LEU A 52 -10.32 2.70 1.94
CA LEU A 52 -9.62 2.36 3.20
C LEU A 52 -8.58 3.41 3.65
N ARG A 53 -8.42 4.51 2.91
CA ARG A 53 -7.45 5.58 3.21
C ARG A 53 -7.98 6.54 4.29
N TYR A 54 -8.08 6.08 5.53
CA TYR A 54 -8.61 6.88 6.63
C TYR A 54 -7.57 7.76 7.34
N SER A 55 -6.28 7.42 7.25
CA SER A 55 -5.23 8.18 7.92
C SER A 55 -5.09 9.58 7.30
N LYS A 56 -5.22 10.61 8.16
CA LYS A 56 -4.91 12.01 7.81
C LYS A 56 -3.42 12.34 8.00
N GLN A 57 -2.67 11.43 8.62
CA GLN A 57 -1.22 11.55 8.75
C GLN A 57 -0.61 11.12 7.43
N ASN A 58 0.09 12.04 6.77
CA ASN A 58 0.93 11.75 5.63
C ASN A 58 2.40 11.72 6.09
N PRO A 59 2.92 10.58 6.57
CA PRO A 59 4.33 10.46 6.99
C PRO A 59 5.29 10.68 5.82
N HIS A 60 4.79 10.58 4.60
CA HIS A 60 5.48 10.82 3.35
C HIS A 60 5.57 12.30 2.96
N ARG A 61 5.00 13.24 3.74
CA ARG A 61 5.06 14.70 3.46
C ARG A 61 6.47 15.17 3.12
N ARG A 62 7.48 14.77 3.88
CA ARG A 62 8.86 15.22 3.67
C ARG A 62 9.49 14.63 2.41
N TRP A 63 9.25 13.36 2.09
CA TRP A 63 9.80 12.72 0.89
C TRP A 63 9.09 13.21 -0.39
N HIS A 64 7.76 13.40 -0.32
CA HIS A 64 6.99 14.02 -1.41
C HIS A 64 7.20 15.53 -1.50
N GLU A 65 7.58 16.24 -0.43
CA GLU A 65 7.97 17.64 -0.54
C GLU A 65 9.31 17.78 -1.27
N LEU A 66 10.26 16.87 -0.99
CA LEU A 66 11.56 16.83 -1.66
C LEU A 66 11.46 16.35 -3.12
N ASN A 67 10.56 15.40 -3.41
CA ASN A 67 10.43 14.76 -4.73
C ASN A 67 9.05 14.99 -5.38
N ARG A 68 8.38 16.12 -5.06
CA ARG A 68 6.97 16.39 -5.44
C ARG A 68 6.72 16.28 -6.93
N ALA A 69 7.61 16.87 -7.72
CA ALA A 69 7.51 16.90 -9.17
C ALA A 69 7.71 15.51 -9.81
N GLU A 70 8.43 14.61 -9.14
CA GLU A 70 8.66 13.24 -9.59
C GLU A 70 7.46 12.35 -9.22
N TYR A 71 6.96 12.49 -8.00
CA TYR A 71 5.75 11.79 -7.54
C TYR A 71 4.50 12.15 -8.34
N ASP A 72 4.24 13.45 -8.56
CA ASP A 72 3.07 13.91 -9.32
C ASP A 72 3.14 13.48 -10.79
N LYS A 73 4.36 13.39 -11.38
CA LYS A 73 4.54 12.85 -12.73
C LYS A 73 4.30 11.35 -12.83
N GLU A 74 4.64 10.58 -11.80
CA GLU A 74 4.58 9.12 -11.83
C GLU A 74 3.22 8.55 -11.37
N TYR A 75 2.43 9.32 -10.60
CA TYR A 75 1.19 8.85 -9.97
C TYR A 75 -0.09 9.66 -10.29
N LEU A 76 0.01 10.83 -10.94
CA LEU A 76 -1.16 11.65 -11.35
C LEU A 76 -1.27 11.83 -12.88
N SER A 77 -0.48 11.11 -13.69
CA SER A 77 -0.66 10.95 -15.14
C SER A 77 -1.57 9.79 -15.48
#